data_AF-A0AAU7UD36-F1
#
_entry.id   AF-A0AAU7UD36-F1
#
_cell.length_a   1.000
_cell.length_b   1.000
_cell.length_c   1.000
_cell.angle_alpha   90.00
_cell.angle_beta   90.00
_cell.angle_gamma   90.00
#
_symmetry.space_group_name_H-M   'P 1'
#
loop_
_entity.id
_entity.type
_entity.pdbx_description
1 polymer ?
#
loop_
_entity_poly.entity_id
_entity_poly.type
_entity_poly.pdbx_seq_one_letter_code
_entity_poly.pdbx_strand_id
1 'polypeptide(L)'
;MTRMLPLCLLLLSSALAATALPKLTFDAGLLGVQATVRSLPATPRRDEPDFFPPAHLTVRLGPDNGALHELNVYPVAGLLAQYPERPGEVRPQLDRLKTLLQTRRVPPLASELPFLPLVPAGQVLHAAVAYLNFPGGHGVRYLTAYSQEVAPVTRQQVFYTFQGLSDDGRAYVSFQYDLNLKELPQDVTSAADRALLQTLMSPDTQRVQTAWNSYLTRTVKRLDALTQDPRLTRLDRFVRSVQLR
;
A
#
# COMPACT_ATOMS: atom_id res chain seq x y z
N MET A 1 58.22 1.65 37.27
CA MET A 1 56.98 0.92 37.64
C MET A 1 55.83 1.91 37.53
N THR A 2 55.19 1.98 36.36
CA THR A 2 54.16 2.98 36.05
C THR A 2 52.88 2.22 35.74
N ARG A 3 51.89 2.27 36.65
CA ARG A 3 50.57 1.65 36.46
C ARG A 3 49.66 2.63 35.72
N MET A 4 49.24 2.29 34.51
CA MET A 4 48.11 2.94 33.84
C MET A 4 46.80 2.29 34.32
N LEU A 5 45.85 3.11 34.80
CA LEU A 5 44.46 2.71 34.98
C LEU A 5 43.74 2.71 33.62
N PRO A 6 42.78 1.80 33.36
CA PRO A 6 41.91 1.91 32.20
C PRO A 6 40.73 2.83 32.50
N LEU A 7 40.55 3.81 31.62
CA LEU A 7 39.41 4.71 31.55
C LEU A 7 38.17 3.90 31.09
N CYS A 8 37.21 3.66 32.00
CA CYS A 8 35.92 3.07 31.64
C CYS A 8 35.08 4.10 30.87
N LEU A 9 34.97 3.92 29.56
CA LEU A 9 34.08 4.67 28.69
C LEU A 9 32.66 4.09 28.81
N LEU A 10 31.81 4.74 29.60
CA LEU A 10 30.38 4.42 29.68
C LEU A 10 29.68 4.91 28.40
N LEU A 11 29.48 4.00 27.45
CA LEU A 11 28.60 4.19 26.30
C LEU A 11 27.15 4.17 26.78
N LEU A 12 26.56 5.35 26.99
CA LEU A 12 25.12 5.52 27.13
C LEU A 12 24.45 5.18 25.79
N SER A 13 24.05 3.91 25.64
CA SER A 13 23.18 3.48 24.55
C SER A 13 21.76 4.00 24.82
N SER A 14 21.37 5.05 24.10
CA SER A 14 19.98 5.50 24.03
C SER A 14 19.16 4.48 23.23
N ALA A 15 18.75 3.40 23.88
CA ALA A 15 17.71 2.52 23.35
C ALA A 15 16.39 3.31 23.34
N LEU A 16 15.98 3.82 22.17
CA LEU A 16 14.59 4.19 21.96
C LEU A 16 13.74 2.95 22.31
N ALA A 17 12.86 3.09 23.30
CA ALA A 17 11.97 2.02 23.71
C ALA A 17 11.24 1.46 22.48
N ALA A 18 11.50 0.20 22.13
CA ALA A 18 10.78 -0.48 21.08
C ALA A 18 9.29 -0.45 21.44
N THR A 19 8.48 0.23 20.62
CA THR A 19 7.04 0.28 20.84
C THR A 19 6.51 -1.15 20.68
N ALA A 20 5.90 -1.71 21.73
CA ALA A 20 5.32 -3.04 21.66
C ALA A 20 4.32 -3.11 20.49
N LEU A 21 4.39 -4.17 19.68
CA LEU A 21 3.46 -4.38 18.59
C LEU A 21 2.05 -4.67 19.15
N PRO A 22 0.99 -4.14 18.52
CA PRO A 22 -0.38 -4.44 18.94
C PRO A 22 -0.67 -5.93 18.76
N LYS A 23 -1.63 -6.47 19.52
CA LYS A 23 -2.21 -7.79 19.22
C LYS A 23 -3.16 -7.65 18.04
N LEU A 24 -3.14 -8.62 17.14
CA LEU A 24 -3.94 -8.65 15.93
C LEU A 24 -4.86 -9.86 15.91
N THR A 25 -6.16 -9.63 15.65
CA THR A 25 -7.15 -10.69 15.39
C THR A 25 -7.94 -10.37 14.13
N PHE A 26 -8.41 -11.39 13.42
CA PHE A 26 -9.14 -11.30 12.15
C PHE A 26 -9.85 -12.63 11.86
N ASP A 27 -10.78 -12.63 10.89
CA ASP A 27 -11.45 -13.85 10.41
C ASP A 27 -10.97 -14.24 9.00
N ALA A 28 -9.98 -15.14 8.94
CA ALA A 28 -9.46 -15.67 7.67
C ALA A 28 -10.45 -16.63 6.98
N GLY A 29 -11.45 -17.16 7.70
CA GLY A 29 -12.49 -18.02 7.15
C GLY A 29 -13.30 -17.31 6.06
N LEU A 30 -13.40 -15.97 6.12
CA LEU A 30 -14.02 -15.13 5.10
C LEU A 30 -13.34 -15.22 3.73
N LEU A 31 -12.05 -15.56 3.70
CA LEU A 31 -11.26 -15.67 2.47
C LEU A 31 -11.10 -17.12 2.02
N GLY A 32 -11.39 -18.10 2.87
CA GLY A 32 -11.22 -19.53 2.56
C GLY A 32 -9.76 -19.93 2.37
N VAL A 33 -8.82 -19.20 2.98
CA VAL A 33 -7.37 -19.47 2.92
C VAL A 33 -6.79 -19.56 4.32
N GLN A 34 -5.66 -20.24 4.44
CA GLN A 34 -4.88 -20.24 5.69
C GLN A 34 -4.24 -18.86 5.90
N ALA A 35 -4.04 -18.49 7.17
CA ALA A 35 -3.36 -17.27 7.55
C ALA A 35 -2.16 -17.60 8.44
N THR A 36 -1.00 -17.01 8.14
CA THR A 36 0.20 -17.12 8.97
C THR A 36 0.57 -15.74 9.50
N VAL A 37 0.52 -15.58 10.83
CA VAL A 37 0.89 -14.33 11.50
C VAL A 37 2.35 -14.40 11.91
N ARG A 38 3.12 -13.33 11.64
CA ARG A 38 4.51 -13.19 12.08
C ARG A 38 4.76 -11.80 12.62
N SER A 39 5.61 -11.72 13.64
CA SER A 39 6.28 -10.49 14.04
C SER A 39 7.62 -10.45 13.34
N LEU A 40 7.85 -9.40 12.56
CA LEU A 40 9.11 -9.20 11.83
C LEU A 40 9.91 -8.06 12.48
N PRO A 41 11.23 -8.22 12.64
CA PRO A 41 12.09 -7.14 13.12
C PRO A 41 12.17 -6.02 12.07
N ALA A 42 12.64 -4.84 12.49
CA ALA A 42 12.91 -3.75 11.57
C ALA A 42 14.00 -4.13 10.57
N THR A 43 13.82 -3.76 9.31
CA THR A 43 14.89 -3.84 8.31
C THR A 43 15.68 -2.54 8.34
N PRO A 44 17.02 -2.56 8.53
CA PRO A 44 17.83 -1.35 8.51
C PRO A 44 17.69 -0.62 7.16
N ARG A 45 17.47 0.70 7.22
CA ARG A 45 17.36 1.54 6.03
C ARG A 45 18.70 1.60 5.30
N ARG A 46 18.64 1.52 3.97
CA ARG A 46 19.77 1.80 3.07
C ARG A 46 19.45 2.98 2.16
N ASP A 47 20.47 3.49 1.50
CA ASP A 47 20.33 4.56 0.51
C ASP A 47 19.94 3.97 -0.87
N GLU A 48 18.75 3.37 -0.90
CA GLU A 48 18.17 2.69 -2.06
C GLU A 48 16.70 3.10 -2.16
N PRO A 49 16.09 3.07 -3.37
CA PRO A 49 14.70 3.48 -3.57
C PRO A 49 13.68 2.43 -3.06
N ASP A 50 14.02 1.66 -2.03
CA ASP A 50 13.19 0.60 -1.47
C ASP A 50 12.53 1.00 -0.15
N PHE A 51 11.40 0.36 0.16
CA PHE A 51 10.80 0.46 1.48
C PHE A 51 11.43 -0.54 2.46
N PHE A 52 12.16 0.00 3.43
CA PHE A 52 12.64 -0.70 4.61
C PHE A 52 11.60 -0.60 5.75
N PRO A 53 10.88 -1.68 6.08
CA PRO A 53 9.85 -1.63 7.11
C PRO A 53 10.46 -1.50 8.52
N PRO A 54 9.81 -0.76 9.45
CA PRO A 54 10.11 -0.89 10.87
C PRO A 54 9.66 -2.27 11.39
N ALA A 55 9.92 -2.58 12.66
CA ALA A 55 9.34 -3.78 13.28
C ALA A 55 7.81 -3.73 13.17
N HIS A 56 7.19 -4.82 12.71
CA HIS A 56 5.77 -4.84 12.36
C HIS A 56 5.18 -6.25 12.46
N LEU A 57 3.85 -6.32 12.47
CA LEU A 57 3.14 -7.58 12.25
C LEU A 57 2.82 -7.74 10.77
N THR A 58 2.95 -8.97 10.27
CA THR A 58 2.46 -9.37 8.96
C THR A 58 1.57 -10.59 9.07
N VAL A 59 0.52 -10.63 8.24
CA VAL A 59 -0.35 -11.77 8.04
C VAL A 59 -0.28 -12.14 6.58
N ARG A 60 0.28 -13.31 6.30
CA ARG A 60 0.29 -13.88 4.96
C ARG A 60 -0.93 -14.77 4.77
N LEU A 61 -1.65 -14.58 3.66
CA LEU A 61 -2.90 -15.26 3.34
C LEU A 61 -2.70 -16.21 2.16
N GLY A 62 -2.86 -17.52 2.40
CA GLY A 62 -2.63 -18.55 1.40
C GLY A 62 -1.15 -18.93 1.23
N PRO A 63 -0.81 -19.65 0.13
CA PRO A 63 0.48 -20.29 -0.02
C PRO A 63 1.66 -19.34 -0.31
N ASP A 64 2.85 -19.92 -0.13
CA ASP A 64 4.22 -19.51 -0.49
C ASP A 64 4.52 -19.13 -1.96
N ASN A 65 3.64 -18.48 -2.72
CA ASN A 65 3.73 -18.43 -4.20
C ASN A 65 4.11 -17.07 -4.81
N GLY A 66 4.61 -16.13 -4.01
CA GLY A 66 4.95 -14.78 -4.46
C GLY A 66 3.77 -13.84 -4.78
N ALA A 67 2.50 -14.25 -4.61
CA ALA A 67 1.36 -13.35 -4.74
C ALA A 67 1.28 -12.35 -3.57
N LEU A 68 0.86 -11.12 -3.86
CA LEU A 68 0.64 -10.07 -2.86
C LEU A 68 -0.67 -10.31 -2.13
N HIS A 69 -0.65 -11.21 -1.14
CA HIS A 69 -1.78 -11.50 -0.26
C HIS A 69 -1.37 -11.28 1.20
N GLU A 70 -1.23 -10.02 1.60
CA GLU A 70 -0.63 -9.67 2.87
C GLU A 70 -1.36 -8.53 3.59
N LEU A 71 -1.54 -8.68 4.90
CA LEU A 71 -1.94 -7.61 5.80
C LEU A 71 -0.75 -7.27 6.71
N ASN A 72 -0.32 -6.02 6.68
CA ASN A 72 0.77 -5.50 7.49
C ASN A 72 0.25 -4.45 8.48
N VAL A 73 0.71 -4.52 9.73
CA VAL A 73 0.41 -3.55 10.78
C VAL A 73 1.70 -2.92 11.27
N TYR A 74 1.92 -1.66 10.89
CA TYR A 74 3.12 -0.90 11.24
C TYR A 74 2.82 0.05 12.41
N PRO A 75 3.65 0.08 13.47
CA PRO A 75 3.61 1.17 14.43
C PRO A 75 3.95 2.50 13.74
N VAL A 76 3.08 3.51 13.86
CA VAL A 76 3.29 4.82 13.25
C VAL A 76 4.56 5.49 13.80
N ALA A 77 4.85 5.32 15.09
CA ALA A 77 6.10 5.80 15.67
C ALA A 77 7.33 5.14 15.04
N GLY A 78 7.25 3.82 14.77
CA GLY A 78 8.32 3.09 14.08
C GLY A 78 8.52 3.56 12.65
N LEU A 79 7.42 3.79 11.91
CA LEU A 79 7.46 4.36 10.56
C LEU A 79 8.15 5.73 10.55
N LEU A 80 7.77 6.62 11.47
CA LEU A 80 8.35 7.97 11.54
C LEU A 80 9.81 7.97 12.02
N ALA A 81 10.21 7.02 12.87
CA ALA A 81 11.59 6.85 13.31
C ALA A 81 12.48 6.30 12.19
N GLN A 82 11.96 5.38 11.38
CA GLN A 82 12.67 4.79 10.23
C GLN A 82 12.85 5.80 9.08
N TYR A 83 11.89 6.72 8.90
CA TYR A 83 11.89 7.76 7.86
C TYR A 83 11.74 9.16 8.46
N PRO A 84 12.78 9.68 9.14
CA PRO A 84 12.72 10.98 9.80
C PRO A 84 12.77 12.17 8.83
N GLU A 85 13.37 12.00 7.65
CA GLU A 85 13.62 13.07 6.69
C GLU A 85 12.51 13.26 5.65
N ARG A 86 12.43 14.47 5.06
CA ARG A 86 11.36 14.87 4.14
C ARG A 86 11.44 14.43 2.67
N PRO A 87 12.46 13.70 2.16
CA PRO A 87 12.22 12.84 1.01
C PRO A 87 11.80 11.42 1.43
N GLY A 88 11.84 11.07 2.73
CA GLY A 88 11.25 9.85 3.27
C GLY A 88 9.73 9.97 3.30
N GLU A 89 9.09 9.64 2.18
CA GLU A 89 7.69 9.97 1.86
C GLU A 89 6.62 9.46 2.86
N VAL A 90 6.99 8.68 3.88
CA VAL A 90 6.09 8.15 4.91
C VAL A 90 5.24 9.23 5.59
N ARG A 91 5.83 10.34 6.05
CA ARG A 91 5.05 11.39 6.73
C ARG A 91 4.02 12.03 5.79
N PRO A 92 4.38 12.45 4.56
CA PRO A 92 3.40 12.84 3.55
C PRO A 92 2.29 11.81 3.29
N GLN A 93 2.61 10.51 3.20
CA GLN A 93 1.59 9.46 3.00
C GLN A 93 0.62 9.40 4.19
N LEU A 94 1.12 9.50 5.43
CA LEU A 94 0.29 9.54 6.64
C LEU A 94 -0.60 10.78 6.69
N ASP A 95 -0.08 11.94 6.35
CA ASP A 95 -0.84 13.20 6.36
C ASP A 95 -1.92 13.23 5.27
N ARG A 96 -1.60 12.71 4.07
CA ARG A 96 -2.58 12.49 2.99
C ARG A 96 -3.68 11.53 3.44
N LEU A 97 -3.34 10.41 4.08
CA LEU A 97 -4.32 9.46 4.60
C LEU A 97 -5.24 10.11 5.64
N LYS A 98 -4.68 10.82 6.63
CA LYS A 98 -5.50 11.54 7.62
C LYS A 98 -6.48 12.52 6.96
N THR A 99 -5.99 13.31 6.00
CA THR A 99 -6.81 14.27 5.26
C THR A 99 -7.92 13.57 4.47
N LEU A 100 -7.59 12.48 3.80
CA LEU A 100 -8.52 11.67 3.03
C LEU A 100 -9.62 11.06 3.92
N LEU A 101 -9.24 10.52 5.08
CA LEU A 101 -10.18 9.91 6.03
C LEU A 101 -11.10 10.92 6.69
N GLN A 102 -10.61 12.15 6.94
CA GLN A 102 -11.41 13.25 7.47
C GLN A 102 -12.41 13.79 6.45
N THR A 103 -11.96 14.04 5.22
CA THR A 103 -12.80 14.66 4.19
C THR A 103 -13.73 13.66 3.50
N ARG A 104 -13.33 12.39 3.46
CA ARG A 104 -13.94 11.32 2.67
C ARG A 104 -14.13 11.67 1.19
N ARG A 105 -13.34 12.62 0.68
CA ARG A 105 -13.38 13.05 -0.73
C ARG A 105 -12.31 12.34 -1.51
N VAL A 106 -12.71 11.56 -2.50
CA VAL A 106 -11.77 10.91 -3.42
C VAL A 106 -11.11 12.01 -4.28
N PRO A 107 -9.77 12.14 -4.27
CA PRO A 107 -9.05 13.06 -5.14
C PRO A 107 -9.28 12.73 -6.63
N PRO A 108 -9.05 13.69 -7.54
CA PRO A 108 -9.07 13.39 -8.97
C PRO A 108 -7.99 12.38 -9.34
N LEU A 109 -8.15 11.69 -10.48
CA LEU A 109 -7.22 10.66 -10.96
C LEU A 109 -5.78 11.17 -11.18
N ALA A 110 -5.62 12.48 -11.43
CA ALA A 110 -4.31 13.12 -11.55
C ALA A 110 -3.55 13.23 -10.22
N SER A 111 -4.18 12.87 -9.09
CA SER A 111 -3.59 12.85 -7.76
C SER A 111 -3.54 11.42 -7.23
N GLU A 112 -2.46 11.09 -6.54
CA GLU A 112 -2.28 9.76 -5.94
C GLU A 112 -3.02 9.64 -4.61
N LEU A 113 -3.58 8.44 -4.37
CA LEU A 113 -4.04 8.03 -3.05
C LEU A 113 -2.86 7.60 -2.18
N PRO A 114 -2.97 7.80 -0.85
CA PRO A 114 -1.93 7.42 0.09
C PRO A 114 -1.69 5.91 0.07
N PHE A 115 -0.42 5.51 0.12
CA PHE A 115 -0.04 4.11 0.04
C PHE A 115 1.24 3.83 0.85
N LEU A 116 1.19 2.84 1.72
CA LEU A 116 2.37 2.20 2.30
C LEU A 116 2.23 0.67 2.20
N PRO A 117 3.31 -0.10 2.06
CA PRO A 117 4.73 0.28 1.85
C PRO A 117 5.00 1.26 0.71
N LEU A 118 6.09 2.03 0.77
CA LEU A 118 6.48 2.90 -0.35
C LEU A 118 6.84 2.04 -1.57
N VAL A 119 6.48 2.52 -2.77
CA VAL A 119 6.72 1.83 -4.04
C VAL A 119 7.56 2.75 -4.94
N PRO A 120 8.71 2.31 -5.48
CA PRO A 120 9.54 3.11 -6.39
C PRO A 120 8.97 3.17 -7.81
N ALA A 121 7.69 3.54 -7.92
CA ALA A 121 6.94 3.65 -9.16
C ALA A 121 5.79 4.64 -8.96
N GLY A 122 5.25 5.16 -10.06
CA GLY A 122 4.07 6.04 -10.01
C GLY A 122 2.79 5.24 -9.80
N GLN A 123 1.84 5.80 -9.03
CA GLN A 123 0.49 5.24 -8.98
C GLN A 123 -0.23 5.54 -10.30
N VAL A 124 -0.46 4.50 -11.11
CA VAL A 124 -1.01 4.62 -12.46
C VAL A 124 -2.49 5.02 -12.43
N LEU A 125 -3.23 4.43 -11.50
CA LEU A 125 -4.66 4.66 -11.33
C LEU A 125 -5.10 4.37 -9.90
N HIS A 126 -6.24 4.94 -9.52
CA HIS A 126 -7.07 4.45 -8.43
C HIS A 126 -8.53 4.35 -8.90
N ALA A 127 -9.23 3.32 -8.46
CA ALA A 127 -10.63 3.07 -8.80
C ALA A 127 -11.32 2.27 -7.71
N ALA A 128 -12.66 2.16 -7.79
CA ALA A 128 -13.49 1.45 -6.83
C ALA A 128 -13.18 1.87 -5.38
N VAL A 129 -13.12 3.18 -5.14
CA VAL A 129 -12.76 3.71 -3.83
C VAL A 129 -13.93 3.55 -2.85
N ALA A 130 -13.66 3.00 -1.66
CA ALA A 130 -14.63 2.97 -0.57
C ALA A 130 -13.95 3.18 0.77
N TYR A 131 -14.68 3.79 1.72
CA TYR A 131 -14.21 3.96 3.09
C TYR A 131 -14.73 2.81 3.94
N LEU A 132 -13.83 2.15 4.65
CA LEU A 132 -14.15 1.03 5.52
C LEU A 132 -13.76 1.36 6.96
N ASN A 133 -14.55 0.84 7.90
CA ASN A 133 -14.21 0.85 9.32
C ASN A 133 -13.88 -0.58 9.74
N PHE A 134 -13.01 -0.72 10.73
CA PHE A 134 -12.76 -1.96 11.46
C PHE A 134 -12.79 -1.66 12.96
N PRO A 135 -12.96 -2.66 13.85
CA PRO A 135 -12.89 -2.42 15.29
C PRO A 135 -11.61 -1.67 15.72
N GLY A 136 -11.76 -0.42 16.16
CA GLY A 136 -10.67 0.44 16.61
C GLY A 136 -9.92 1.17 15.50
N GLY A 137 -10.50 1.33 14.31
CA GLY A 137 -9.90 2.12 13.24
C GLY A 137 -10.74 2.25 11.97
N HIS A 138 -10.18 2.97 11.01
CA HIS A 138 -10.84 3.25 9.75
C HIS A 138 -9.81 3.52 8.64
N GLY A 139 -10.24 3.37 7.39
CA GLY A 139 -9.36 3.50 6.24
C GLY A 139 -10.10 3.64 4.92
N VAL A 140 -9.32 3.64 3.85
CA VAL A 140 -9.80 3.66 2.47
C VAL A 140 -9.34 2.40 1.77
N ARG A 141 -10.24 1.75 1.03
CA ARG A 141 -9.90 0.69 0.07
C ARG A 141 -10.09 1.16 -1.35
N TYR A 142 -9.28 0.64 -2.26
CA TYR A 142 -9.32 0.95 -3.67
C TYR A 142 -8.59 -0.12 -4.49
N LEU A 143 -8.84 -0.14 -5.79
CA LEU A 143 -8.05 -0.86 -6.78
C LEU A 143 -6.97 0.07 -7.32
N THR A 144 -5.75 -0.42 -7.46
CA THR A 144 -4.61 0.38 -7.94
C THR A 144 -3.65 -0.46 -8.76
N ALA A 145 -2.79 0.22 -9.52
CA ALA A 145 -1.61 -0.35 -10.16
C ALA A 145 -0.45 0.64 -10.05
N TYR A 146 0.76 0.11 -9.97
CA TYR A 146 1.99 0.87 -9.96
C TYR A 146 2.84 0.49 -11.17
N SER A 147 3.49 1.47 -11.79
CA SER A 147 4.36 1.26 -12.95
C SER A 147 5.42 2.35 -13.05
N GLN A 148 6.61 1.98 -13.52
CA GLN A 148 7.66 2.93 -13.91
C GLN A 148 7.47 3.42 -15.35
N GLU A 149 6.64 2.73 -16.13
CA GLU A 149 6.38 3.01 -17.53
C GLU A 149 4.93 3.43 -17.76
N VAL A 150 4.73 4.35 -18.71
CA VAL A 150 3.40 4.72 -19.20
C VAL A 150 2.97 3.68 -20.23
N ALA A 151 2.22 2.68 -19.78
CA ALA A 151 1.70 1.61 -20.61
C ALA A 151 0.32 1.15 -20.13
N PRO A 152 -0.52 0.55 -21.01
CA PRO A 152 -1.79 -0.03 -20.60
C PRO A 152 -1.60 -1.07 -19.48
N VAL A 153 -2.46 -1.02 -18.46
CA VAL A 153 -2.48 -1.99 -17.37
C VAL A 153 -3.13 -3.30 -17.79
N THR A 154 -2.56 -4.41 -17.34
CA THR A 154 -3.14 -5.75 -17.46
C THR A 154 -3.87 -6.16 -16.19
N ARG A 155 -4.67 -7.22 -16.28
CA ARG A 155 -5.38 -7.80 -15.13
C ARG A 155 -4.50 -8.31 -13.99
N GLN A 156 -3.20 -8.48 -14.23
CA GLN A 156 -2.23 -8.92 -13.21
C GLN A 156 -1.58 -7.75 -12.47
N GLN A 157 -1.61 -6.55 -13.04
CA GLN A 157 -1.00 -5.37 -12.44
C GLN A 157 -1.94 -4.61 -11.50
N VAL A 158 -3.25 -4.83 -11.62
CA VAL A 158 -4.26 -4.18 -10.77
C VAL A 158 -4.59 -5.07 -9.58
N PHE A 159 -4.41 -4.55 -8.38
CA PHE A 159 -4.65 -5.26 -7.13
C PHE A 159 -5.56 -4.47 -6.19
N TYR A 160 -6.15 -5.16 -5.21
CA TYR A 160 -6.88 -4.53 -4.11
C TYR A 160 -5.91 -4.04 -3.05
N THR A 161 -6.15 -2.83 -2.56
CA THR A 161 -5.46 -2.32 -1.38
C THR A 161 -6.44 -1.68 -0.39
N PHE A 162 -6.16 -1.82 0.90
CA PHE A 162 -6.75 -1.04 1.98
C PHE A 162 -5.64 -0.38 2.78
N GLN A 163 -5.79 0.92 3.01
CA GLN A 163 -4.85 1.78 3.73
C GLN A 163 -5.61 2.46 4.87
N GLY A 164 -5.24 2.17 6.12
CA GLY A 164 -6.00 2.60 7.29
C GLY A 164 -5.15 2.95 8.50
N LEU A 165 -5.80 3.60 9.47
CA LEU A 165 -5.22 3.96 10.76
C LEU A 165 -6.09 3.41 11.88
N SER A 166 -5.46 3.04 13.00
CA SER A 166 -6.20 2.90 14.27
C SER A 166 -6.76 4.25 14.72
N ASP A 167 -7.83 4.23 15.51
CA ASP A 167 -8.52 5.45 15.97
C ASP A 167 -7.63 6.32 16.86
N ASP A 168 -6.67 5.71 17.58
CA ASP A 168 -5.65 6.42 18.34
C ASP A 168 -4.47 6.92 17.48
N GLY A 169 -4.47 6.62 16.18
CA GLY A 169 -3.44 7.00 15.22
C GLY A 169 -2.08 6.34 15.43
N ARG A 170 -1.99 5.30 16.27
CA ARG A 170 -0.71 4.64 16.63
C ARG A 170 -0.32 3.50 15.70
N ALA A 171 -1.26 2.92 14.96
CA ALA A 171 -1.02 1.83 14.02
C ALA A 171 -1.48 2.21 12.61
N TYR A 172 -0.66 1.89 11.62
CA TYR A 172 -1.00 1.90 10.20
C TYR A 172 -1.31 0.49 9.75
N VAL A 173 -2.44 0.31 9.06
CA VAL A 173 -2.86 -0.99 8.52
C VAL A 173 -2.82 -0.91 7.00
N SER A 174 -1.98 -1.74 6.38
CA SER A 174 -1.92 -1.94 4.94
C SER A 174 -2.40 -3.35 4.65
N PHE A 175 -3.36 -3.52 3.74
CA PHE A 175 -3.79 -4.83 3.28
C PHE A 175 -3.78 -4.83 1.76
N GLN A 176 -2.99 -5.72 1.17
CA GLN A 176 -2.84 -5.88 -0.27
C GLN A 176 -3.29 -7.28 -0.68
N TYR A 177 -4.05 -7.35 -1.77
CA TYR A 177 -4.58 -8.60 -2.28
C TYR A 177 -4.64 -8.59 -3.81
N ASP A 178 -3.83 -9.44 -4.44
CA ASP A 178 -3.87 -9.67 -5.88
C ASP A 178 -5.24 -10.17 -6.34
N LEU A 179 -5.72 -9.60 -7.44
CA LEU A 179 -6.99 -9.96 -8.04
C LEU A 179 -6.78 -10.31 -9.51
N ASN A 180 -7.38 -11.41 -9.96
CA ASN A 180 -7.44 -11.71 -11.39
C ASN A 180 -8.71 -11.09 -11.99
N LEU A 181 -8.63 -9.81 -12.37
CA LEU A 181 -9.75 -9.03 -12.90
C LEU A 181 -9.95 -9.28 -14.39
N LYS A 182 -10.85 -10.20 -14.75
CA LYS A 182 -11.17 -10.55 -16.15
C LYS A 182 -11.67 -9.35 -16.98
N GLU A 183 -12.11 -8.28 -16.31
CA GLU A 183 -12.50 -7.00 -16.88
C GLU A 183 -11.34 -6.27 -17.58
N LEU A 184 -10.10 -6.61 -17.23
CA LEU A 184 -8.89 -6.05 -17.82
C LEU A 184 -8.25 -7.04 -18.81
N PRO A 185 -7.50 -6.54 -19.80
CA PRO A 185 -6.81 -7.41 -20.75
C PRO A 185 -5.78 -8.28 -20.04
N GLN A 186 -5.53 -9.48 -20.57
CA GLN A 186 -4.49 -10.37 -20.04
C GLN A 186 -3.09 -9.88 -20.42
N ASP A 187 -2.96 -9.36 -21.63
CA ASP A 187 -1.73 -8.87 -22.22
C ASP A 187 -2.04 -7.60 -23.04
N VAL A 188 -0.98 -6.91 -23.47
CA VAL A 188 -1.06 -5.64 -24.21
C VAL A 188 -0.88 -5.91 -25.71
N THR A 189 -1.76 -6.72 -26.31
CA THR A 189 -1.60 -7.19 -27.70
C THR A 189 -2.70 -6.74 -28.66
N SER A 190 -3.80 -6.20 -28.15
CA SER A 190 -4.94 -5.83 -29.00
C SER A 190 -4.58 -4.71 -29.99
N ALA A 191 -5.36 -4.56 -31.06
CA ALA A 191 -5.17 -3.45 -32.00
C ALA A 191 -5.30 -2.09 -31.30
N ALA A 192 -6.20 -1.97 -30.31
CA ALA A 192 -6.37 -0.77 -29.52
C ALA A 192 -5.15 -0.49 -28.63
N ASP A 193 -4.58 -1.52 -28.02
CA ASP A 193 -3.36 -1.39 -27.19
C ASP A 193 -2.17 -0.93 -28.03
N ARG A 194 -1.97 -1.56 -29.20
CA ARG A 194 -0.90 -1.17 -30.13
C ARG A 194 -1.04 0.27 -30.61
N ALA A 195 -2.26 0.71 -30.95
CA ALA A 195 -2.52 2.09 -31.34
C ALA A 195 -2.26 3.09 -30.20
N LEU A 196 -2.60 2.71 -28.96
CA LEU A 196 -2.30 3.52 -27.78
C LEU A 196 -0.79 3.61 -27.56
N LEU A 197 -0.07 2.49 -27.53
CA LEU A 197 1.40 2.47 -27.39
C LEU A 197 2.08 3.31 -28.46
N GLN A 198 1.68 3.20 -29.72
CA GLN A 198 2.21 4.04 -30.80
C GLN A 198 1.96 5.53 -30.54
N THR A 199 0.80 5.89 -29.97
CA THR A 199 0.50 7.27 -29.60
C THR A 199 1.36 7.74 -28.43
N LEU A 200 1.62 6.88 -27.43
CA LEU A 200 2.45 7.19 -26.27
C LEU A 200 3.92 7.44 -26.64
N MET A 201 4.39 6.91 -27.77
CA MET A 201 5.73 7.15 -28.31
C MET A 201 5.82 8.41 -29.19
N SER A 202 4.72 9.13 -29.38
CA SER A 202 4.70 10.34 -30.21
C SER A 202 5.43 11.51 -29.51
N PRO A 203 6.13 12.38 -30.25
CA PRO A 203 6.68 13.61 -29.68
C PRO A 203 5.61 14.66 -29.35
N ASP A 204 4.37 14.48 -29.81
CA ASP A 204 3.23 15.36 -29.51
C ASP A 204 2.70 15.09 -28.10
N THR A 205 3.20 15.85 -27.12
CA THR A 205 2.86 15.69 -25.70
C THR A 205 1.38 15.89 -25.40
N GLN A 206 0.71 16.79 -26.13
CA GLN A 206 -0.73 17.03 -25.95
C GLN A 206 -1.55 15.83 -26.43
N ARG A 207 -1.16 15.24 -27.55
CA ARG A 207 -1.77 14.01 -28.07
C ARG A 207 -1.53 12.83 -27.13
N VAL A 208 -0.30 12.67 -26.61
CA VAL A 208 0.04 11.65 -25.60
C VAL A 208 -0.85 11.80 -24.37
N GLN A 209 -0.89 13.01 -23.79
CA GLN A 209 -1.67 13.28 -22.58
C GLN A 209 -3.17 13.02 -22.80
N THR A 210 -3.72 13.44 -23.94
CA THR A 210 -5.14 13.24 -24.27
C THR A 210 -5.47 11.76 -24.42
N ALA A 211 -4.63 11.00 -25.14
CA ALA A 211 -4.82 9.57 -25.34
C ALA A 211 -4.71 8.79 -24.02
N TRP A 212 -3.71 9.13 -23.20
CA TRP A 212 -3.49 8.52 -21.90
C TRP A 212 -4.64 8.80 -20.92
N ASN A 213 -5.07 10.05 -20.78
CA ASN A 213 -6.20 10.42 -19.94
C ASN A 213 -7.49 9.73 -20.39
N SER A 214 -7.71 9.61 -21.70
CA SER A 214 -8.85 8.90 -22.25
C SER A 214 -8.82 7.41 -21.94
N TYR A 215 -7.64 6.79 -22.03
CA TYR A 215 -7.42 5.40 -21.63
C TYR A 215 -7.73 5.20 -20.14
N LEU A 216 -7.08 5.98 -19.27
CA LEU A 216 -7.26 5.90 -17.82
C LEU A 216 -8.72 6.13 -17.42
N THR A 217 -9.40 7.12 -18.00
CA THR A 217 -10.82 7.39 -17.73
C THR A 217 -11.71 6.17 -18.03
N ARG A 218 -11.48 5.49 -19.16
CA ARG A 218 -12.24 4.28 -19.50
C ARG A 218 -11.92 3.11 -18.57
N THR A 219 -10.64 2.94 -18.23
CA THR A 219 -10.19 1.87 -17.33
C THR A 219 -10.76 2.07 -15.92
N VAL A 220 -10.64 3.28 -15.36
CA VAL A 220 -11.20 3.63 -14.05
C VAL A 220 -12.71 3.46 -14.05
N LYS A 221 -13.43 3.94 -15.07
CA LYS A 221 -14.89 3.73 -15.17
C LYS A 221 -15.27 2.24 -15.15
N ARG A 222 -14.48 1.39 -15.81
CA ARG A 222 -14.69 -0.07 -15.80
C ARG A 222 -14.47 -0.67 -14.41
N LEU A 223 -13.43 -0.23 -13.72
CA LEU A 223 -13.09 -0.71 -12.38
C LEU A 223 -14.05 -0.16 -11.32
N ASP A 224 -14.52 1.08 -11.43
CA ASP A 224 -15.53 1.67 -10.53
C ASP A 224 -16.84 0.90 -10.56
N ALA A 225 -17.21 0.29 -11.69
CA ALA A 225 -18.36 -0.59 -11.78
C ALA A 225 -18.25 -1.84 -10.89
N LEU A 226 -17.02 -2.18 -10.44
CA LEU A 226 -16.75 -3.30 -9.53
C LEU A 226 -16.86 -2.91 -8.05
N THR A 227 -17.23 -1.66 -7.72
CA THR A 227 -17.27 -1.20 -6.32
C THR A 227 -18.08 -2.10 -5.39
N GLN A 228 -19.16 -2.72 -5.89
CA GLN A 228 -20.00 -3.66 -5.13
C GLN A 228 -19.80 -5.13 -5.54
N ASP A 229 -18.74 -5.44 -6.31
CA ASP A 229 -18.47 -6.79 -6.78
C ASP A 229 -18.22 -7.75 -5.59
N PRO A 230 -18.74 -9.00 -5.62
CA PRO A 230 -18.53 -9.98 -4.57
C PRO A 230 -17.06 -10.28 -4.22
N ARG A 231 -16.14 -10.15 -5.19
CA ARG A 231 -14.69 -10.32 -4.96
C ARG A 231 -14.17 -9.23 -4.03
N LEU A 232 -14.53 -7.97 -4.27
CA LEU A 232 -14.10 -6.84 -3.45
C LEU A 232 -14.81 -6.84 -2.09
N THR A 233 -16.12 -7.05 -2.07
CA THR A 233 -16.89 -7.01 -0.82
C THR A 233 -16.56 -8.17 0.12
N ARG A 234 -16.02 -9.30 -0.39
CA ARG A 234 -15.41 -10.35 0.45
C ARG A 234 -14.14 -9.85 1.15
N LEU A 235 -13.27 -9.14 0.44
CA LEU A 235 -12.08 -8.51 1.02
C LEU A 235 -12.45 -7.39 2.01
N ASP A 236 -13.48 -6.59 1.69
CA ASP A 236 -14.00 -5.57 2.61
C ASP A 236 -14.48 -6.19 3.93
N ARG A 237 -15.13 -7.37 3.89
CA ARG A 237 -15.54 -8.10 5.09
C ARG A 237 -14.35 -8.60 5.90
N PHE A 238 -13.30 -9.10 5.24
CA PHE A 238 -12.05 -9.46 5.92
C PHE A 238 -11.45 -8.25 6.63
N VAL A 239 -11.34 -7.09 5.96
CA VAL A 239 -10.85 -5.84 6.58
C VAL A 239 -11.71 -5.45 7.79
N ARG A 240 -13.04 -5.50 7.67
CA ARG A 240 -13.97 -5.20 8.79
C ARG A 240 -13.81 -6.15 9.99
N SER A 241 -13.21 -7.33 9.80
CA SER A 241 -12.96 -8.29 10.88
C SER A 241 -11.68 -7.98 11.68
N VAL A 242 -10.79 -7.14 11.16
CA VAL A 242 -9.50 -6.80 11.77
C VAL A 242 -9.72 -6.10 13.09
N GLN A 243 -9.05 -6.55 14.16
CA GLN A 243 -9.04 -5.86 15.45
C GLN A 243 -7.61 -5.75 15.97
N LEU A 244 -7.28 -4.54 16.43
CA LEU A 244 -6.02 -4.21 17.09
C LEU A 244 -6.29 -4.02 18.59
N ARG A 245 -5.47 -4.64 19.45
CA ARG A 245 -5.59 -4.55 20.92
C ARG A 245 -4.25 -4.35 21.60
#